data_AF-A0A7V9KY40-F1
#
_entry.id   AF-A0A7V9KY40-F1
#
_cell.length_a   1.000
_cell.length_b   1.000
_cell.length_c   1.000
_cell.angle_alpha   90.00
_cell.angle_beta   90.00
_cell.angle_gamma   90.00
#
_symmetry.space_group_name_H-M   'P 1'
#
loop_
_entity.id
_entity.type
_entity.pdbx_description
1 polymer ?
#
loop_
_entity_poly.entity_id
_entity_poly.type
_entity_poly.pdbx_seq_one_letter_code
_entity_poly.pdbx_strand_id
1 'polypeptide(L)'
;MAEAQMLLGFALRRSGDEDGARDELTAAKGAFERLGAALAAERAAELLGEHKLSRTFVFTDIVDSTKLVEALGEEKWKKLLGWHDRTLGELISDRGGEVIKQTGDGYFAAFQTPGAALEAAVAIQRALDAHEPLAPDVRIGLHTGGAFHRADDDYAGQGVHVAARIGALAGGCEILASRESLGDGAARFPVSEPRRTELKGVADAIELVSIEWR
;
A
#
# COMPACT_ATOMS: atom_id res chain seq x y z
N MET A 1 34.70 -0.64 3.95
CA MET A 1 34.13 -1.29 5.15
C MET A 1 32.82 -2.01 4.82
N ALA A 2 31.77 -1.32 4.33
CA ALA A 2 30.47 -1.94 4.02
C ALA A 2 30.53 -3.12 3.02
N GLU A 3 31.30 -3.00 1.93
CA GLU A 3 31.48 -4.11 0.98
C GLU A 3 32.18 -5.33 1.58
N ALA A 4 33.13 -5.11 2.50
CA ALA A 4 33.82 -6.19 3.19
C ALA A 4 32.87 -6.94 4.15
N GLN A 5 32.00 -6.20 4.84
CA GLN A 5 30.94 -6.78 5.67
C GLN A 5 29.94 -7.59 4.82
N MET A 6 29.57 -7.08 3.64
CA MET A 6 28.71 -7.83 2.71
C MET A 6 29.35 -9.14 2.23
N LEU A 7 30.64 -9.12 1.89
CA LEU A 7 31.39 -10.32 1.50
C LEU A 7 31.55 -11.31 2.66
N LEU A 8 31.77 -10.81 3.88
CA LEU A 8 31.89 -11.63 5.08
C LEU A 8 30.57 -12.31 5.41
N GLY A 9 29.44 -11.58 5.37
CA GLY A 9 28.12 -12.16 5.59
C GLY A 9 27.80 -13.30 4.62
N PHE A 10 28.22 -13.17 3.36
CA PHE A 10 28.09 -14.24 2.36
C PHE A 10 28.94 -15.48 2.68
N ALA A 11 30.17 -15.28 3.17
CA ALA A 11 31.03 -16.37 3.60
C ALA A 11 30.46 -17.11 4.82
N LEU A 12 29.94 -16.36 5.81
CA LEU A 12 29.33 -16.91 7.03
C LEU A 12 28.12 -17.78 6.72
N ARG A 13 27.23 -17.31 5.85
CA ARG A 13 26.07 -18.11 5.40
C ARG A 13 26.49 -19.40 4.71
N ARG A 14 27.53 -19.37 3.86
CA ARG A 14 28.07 -20.58 3.21
C ARG A 14 28.68 -21.57 4.21
N SER A 15 29.18 -21.10 5.35
CA SER A 15 29.63 -21.96 6.45
C SER A 15 28.51 -22.43 7.38
N GLY A 16 27.26 -22.02 7.14
CA GLY A 16 26.10 -22.38 7.97
C GLY A 16 25.88 -21.48 9.19
N ASP A 17 26.65 -20.40 9.32
CA ASP A 17 26.48 -19.40 10.37
C ASP A 17 25.51 -18.31 9.88
N GLU A 18 24.22 -18.58 10.01
CA GLU A 18 23.14 -17.67 9.60
C GLU A 18 23.06 -16.42 10.47
N ASP A 19 23.34 -16.53 11.78
CA ASP A 19 23.27 -15.41 12.71
C ASP A 19 24.42 -14.42 12.43
N GLY A 20 25.65 -14.92 12.30
CA GLY A 20 26.80 -14.09 11.92
C GLY A 20 26.63 -13.47 10.53
N ALA A 21 26.05 -14.22 9.58
CA ALA A 21 25.72 -13.67 8.27
C ALA A 21 24.73 -12.50 8.36
N ARG A 22 23.70 -12.63 9.18
CA ARG A 22 22.67 -11.61 9.39
C ARG A 22 23.25 -10.34 10.00
N ASP A 23 24.11 -10.46 11.00
CA ASP A 23 24.74 -9.31 11.66
C ASP A 23 25.61 -8.51 10.69
N GLU A 24 26.46 -9.19 9.92
CA GLU A 24 27.34 -8.55 8.95
C GLU A 24 26.57 -7.87 7.80
N LEU A 25 25.54 -8.53 7.27
CA LEU A 25 24.70 -7.95 6.22
C LEU A 25 23.86 -6.77 6.72
N THR A 26 23.39 -6.80 7.98
CA THR A 26 22.69 -5.67 8.61
C THR A 26 23.61 -4.47 8.78
N ALA A 27 24.85 -4.70 9.22
CA ALA A 27 25.84 -3.65 9.36
C ALA A 27 26.24 -3.05 8.00
N ALA A 28 26.39 -3.89 6.98
CA ALA A 28 26.66 -3.47 5.59
C ALA A 28 25.52 -2.60 5.04
N LYS A 29 24.25 -3.04 5.18
CA LYS A 29 23.06 -2.30 4.75
C LYS A 29 23.00 -0.91 5.39
N GLY A 30 23.11 -0.82 6.72
CA GLY A 30 23.07 0.46 7.42
C GLY A 30 24.22 1.40 7.02
N ALA A 31 25.38 0.86 6.66
CA ALA A 31 26.50 1.64 6.14
C ALA A 31 26.23 2.17 4.72
N PHE A 32 25.65 1.36 3.83
CA PHE A 32 25.25 1.82 2.49
C PHE A 32 24.16 2.88 2.53
N GLU A 33 23.17 2.75 3.41
CA GLU A 33 22.12 3.76 3.62
C GLU A 33 22.69 5.11 4.05
N ARG A 34 23.62 5.12 5.03
CA ARG A 34 24.30 6.35 5.47
C ARG A 34 25.13 7.02 4.37
N LEU A 35 25.61 6.25 3.41
CA LEU A 35 26.40 6.73 2.27
C LEU A 35 25.53 7.11 1.06
N GLY A 36 24.21 6.93 1.12
CA GLY A 36 23.31 7.14 -0.02
C GLY A 36 23.49 6.12 -1.16
N ALA A 37 24.15 4.99 -0.89
CA ALA A 37 24.43 3.96 -1.88
C ALA A 37 23.23 3.02 -2.06
N ALA A 38 22.15 3.53 -2.67
CA ALA A 38 20.85 2.85 -2.75
C ALA A 38 20.92 1.42 -3.31
N LEU A 39 21.62 1.22 -4.43
CA LEU A 39 21.76 -0.11 -5.07
C LEU A 39 22.51 -1.12 -4.19
N ALA A 40 23.51 -0.66 -3.45
CA ALA A 40 24.29 -1.52 -2.56
C ALA A 40 23.52 -1.87 -1.28
N ALA A 41 22.73 -0.91 -0.75
CA ALA A 41 21.82 -1.15 0.37
C ALA A 41 20.74 -2.17 0.01
N GLU A 42 20.17 -2.07 -1.19
CA GLU A 42 19.18 -3.01 -1.72
C GLU A 42 19.76 -4.42 -1.86
N ARG A 43 20.98 -4.54 -2.40
CA ARG A 43 21.66 -5.83 -2.52
C ARG A 43 21.98 -6.48 -1.17
N ALA A 44 22.34 -5.69 -0.15
CA ALA A 44 22.53 -6.18 1.21
C ALA A 44 21.21 -6.65 1.85
N ALA A 45 20.10 -5.95 1.58
CA ALA A 45 18.76 -6.35 2.01
C ALA A 45 18.28 -7.66 1.35
N GLU A 46 18.47 -7.82 0.02
CA GLU A 46 18.18 -9.08 -0.67
C GLU A 46 18.95 -10.25 -0.04
N LEU A 47 20.24 -10.04 0.27
CA LEU A 47 21.07 -11.03 0.93
C LEU A 47 20.63 -11.33 2.36
N LEU A 48 20.00 -10.39 3.07
CA LEU A 48 19.40 -10.66 4.39
C LEU A 48 18.18 -11.59 4.30
N GLY A 49 17.69 -11.90 3.09
CA GLY A 49 16.37 -12.49 2.93
C GLY A 49 15.27 -11.50 3.31
N GLU A 50 15.59 -10.21 3.42
CA GLU A 50 14.61 -9.13 3.34
C GLU A 50 14.17 -9.07 1.88
N HIS A 51 13.39 -10.08 1.46
CA HIS A 51 12.71 -10.03 0.18
C HIS A 51 11.86 -8.75 0.23
N LYS A 52 12.25 -7.73 -0.53
CA LYS A 52 11.36 -6.63 -0.89
C LYS A 52 10.20 -7.27 -1.62
N LEU A 53 9.17 -7.64 -0.88
CA LEU A 53 7.94 -8.14 -1.46
C LEU A 53 7.30 -6.92 -2.08
N SER A 54 7.25 -6.90 -3.41
CA SER A 54 6.39 -5.94 -4.09
C SER A 54 4.95 -6.38 -3.86
N ARG A 55 4.17 -5.46 -3.32
CA ARG A 55 2.73 -5.60 -3.08
C ARG A 55 2.04 -4.37 -3.60
N THR A 56 0.78 -4.52 -3.97
CA THR A 56 -0.08 -3.37 -4.21
C THR A 56 -0.91 -3.11 -2.98
N PHE A 57 -0.67 -1.96 -2.36
CA PHE A 57 -1.34 -1.51 -1.17
C PHE A 57 -2.53 -0.63 -1.54
N VAL A 58 -3.66 -0.90 -0.90
CA VAL A 58 -4.90 -0.14 -1.05
C VAL A 58 -5.24 0.48 0.30
N PHE A 59 -5.47 1.79 0.29
CA PHE A 59 -6.02 2.52 1.42
C PHE A 59 -7.39 3.07 1.03
N THR A 60 -8.40 2.79 1.85
CA THR A 60 -9.72 3.41 1.72
C THR A 60 -10.01 4.24 2.97
N ASP A 61 -10.84 5.27 2.81
CA ASP A 61 -11.27 6.12 3.91
C ASP A 61 -12.61 6.79 3.58
N ILE A 62 -13.52 6.88 4.55
CA ILE A 62 -14.78 7.61 4.39
C ILE A 62 -14.52 9.10 4.45
N VAL A 63 -15.00 9.84 3.46
CA VAL A 63 -14.88 11.30 3.43
C VAL A 63 -15.79 11.92 4.48
N ASP A 64 -15.25 12.89 5.22
CA ASP A 64 -15.99 13.66 6.23
C ASP A 64 -16.69 12.78 7.29
N SER A 65 -16.12 11.61 7.60
CA SER A 65 -16.69 10.62 8.54
C SER A 65 -17.10 11.23 9.90
N THR A 66 -16.30 12.14 10.45
CA THR A 66 -16.62 12.82 11.71
C THR A 66 -17.91 13.65 11.61
N LYS A 67 -18.11 14.37 10.50
CA LYS A 67 -19.35 15.13 10.27
C LYS A 67 -20.54 14.20 10.07
N LEU A 68 -20.33 13.05 9.40
CA LEU A 68 -21.37 12.04 9.23
C LEU A 68 -21.81 11.43 10.57
N VAL A 69 -20.88 11.17 11.49
CA VAL A 69 -21.18 10.70 12.86
C VAL A 69 -22.06 11.72 13.59
N GLU A 70 -21.70 13.01 13.54
CA GLU A 70 -22.47 14.09 14.17
C GLU A 70 -23.88 14.22 13.57
N ALA A 71 -24.01 14.11 12.25
CA ALA A 71 -25.29 14.27 11.55
C ALA A 71 -26.23 13.06 11.73
N LEU A 72 -25.69 11.84 11.71
CA LEU A 72 -26.47 10.60 11.77
C LEU A 72 -26.77 10.16 13.21
N GLY A 73 -25.90 10.52 14.15
CA GLY A 73 -25.88 9.97 15.50
C GLY A 73 -25.30 8.55 15.54
N GLU A 74 -24.84 8.13 16.73
CA GLU A 74 -24.04 6.91 16.90
C GLU A 74 -24.70 5.64 16.37
N GLU A 75 -26.01 5.45 16.58
CA GLU A 75 -26.65 4.18 16.22
C GLU A 75 -26.78 4.01 14.70
N LYS A 76 -27.11 5.09 13.98
CA LYS A 76 -27.17 5.05 12.52
C LYS A 76 -25.78 4.93 11.93
N TRP A 77 -24.80 5.64 12.49
CA TRP A 77 -23.39 5.49 12.11
C TRP A 77 -22.92 4.04 12.27
N LYS A 78 -23.18 3.39 13.42
CA LYS A 78 -22.81 1.98 13.63
C LYS A 78 -23.43 1.04 12.60
N LYS A 79 -24.69 1.28 12.20
CA LYS A 79 -25.36 0.47 11.15
C LYS A 79 -24.73 0.70 9.77
N LEU A 80 -24.46 1.96 9.42
CA LEU A 80 -23.80 2.34 8.18
C LEU A 80 -22.40 1.71 8.09
N LEU A 81 -21.60 1.90 9.14
CA LEU A 81 -20.24 1.38 9.21
C LEU A 81 -20.22 -0.15 9.16
N GLY A 82 -21.15 -0.82 9.85
CA GLY A 82 -21.26 -2.28 9.78
C GLY A 82 -21.62 -2.80 8.38
N TRP A 83 -22.43 -2.08 7.60
CA TRP A 83 -22.68 -2.43 6.19
C TRP A 83 -21.47 -2.14 5.30
N HIS A 84 -20.85 -0.96 5.47
CA HIS A 84 -19.64 -0.57 4.77
C HIS A 84 -18.52 -1.61 4.95
N ASP A 85 -18.27 -1.99 6.19
CA ASP A 85 -17.17 -2.90 6.53
C ASP A 85 -17.37 -4.29 5.94
N ARG A 86 -18.60 -4.83 6.00
CA ARG A 86 -18.90 -6.10 5.34
C ARG A 86 -18.71 -6.00 3.83
N THR A 87 -19.25 -4.95 3.21
CA THR A 87 -19.21 -4.76 1.75
C THR A 87 -17.78 -4.64 1.25
N LEU A 88 -16.96 -3.77 1.84
CA LEU A 88 -15.56 -3.60 1.43
C LEU A 88 -14.72 -4.84 1.75
N GLY A 89 -14.89 -5.43 2.93
CA GLY A 89 -14.16 -6.63 3.32
C GLY A 89 -14.39 -7.82 2.38
N GLU A 90 -15.65 -8.07 2.00
CA GLU A 90 -16.03 -9.09 1.01
C GLU A 90 -15.42 -8.78 -0.36
N LEU A 91 -15.55 -7.54 -0.86
CA LEU A 91 -15.04 -7.17 -2.18
C LEU A 91 -13.51 -7.28 -2.29
N ILE A 92 -12.79 -6.92 -1.22
CA ILE A 92 -11.33 -7.06 -1.12
C ILE A 92 -10.97 -8.55 -1.15
N SER A 93 -11.61 -9.36 -0.31
CA SER A 93 -11.31 -10.79 -0.17
C SER A 93 -11.61 -11.59 -1.45
N ASP A 94 -12.76 -11.32 -2.08
CA ASP A 94 -13.20 -11.97 -3.33
C ASP A 94 -12.23 -11.76 -4.49
N ARG A 95 -11.42 -10.70 -4.43
CA ARG A 95 -10.41 -10.35 -5.45
C ARG A 95 -9.00 -10.73 -5.02
N GLY A 96 -8.87 -11.55 -3.98
CA GLY A 96 -7.59 -12.05 -3.48
C GLY A 96 -6.76 -11.02 -2.71
N GLY A 97 -7.43 -9.98 -2.19
CA GLY A 97 -6.82 -9.01 -1.28
C GLY A 97 -6.80 -9.51 0.16
N GLU A 98 -5.76 -9.12 0.88
CA GLU A 98 -5.58 -9.37 2.30
C GLU A 98 -5.92 -8.09 3.06
N VAL A 99 -6.92 -8.13 3.95
CA VAL A 99 -7.21 -7.01 4.86
C VAL A 99 -6.17 -7.03 5.99
N ILE A 100 -5.29 -6.04 5.99
CA ILE A 100 -4.22 -5.92 6.99
C ILE A 100 -4.76 -5.24 8.24
N LYS A 101 -5.43 -4.08 8.06
CA LYS A 101 -5.99 -3.30 9.17
C LYS A 101 -7.28 -2.59 8.74
N GLN A 102 -8.20 -2.47 9.70
CA GLN A 102 -9.28 -1.49 9.65
C GLN A 102 -8.81 -0.21 10.36
N THR A 103 -8.96 0.95 9.72
CA THR A 103 -8.55 2.25 10.28
C THR A 103 -9.67 2.96 11.04
N GLY A 104 -10.81 2.30 11.22
CA GLY A 104 -12.01 2.81 11.88
C GLY A 104 -13.12 3.10 10.86
N ASP A 105 -12.82 3.91 9.86
CA ASP A 105 -13.70 4.35 8.77
C ASP A 105 -13.12 4.01 7.38
N GLY A 106 -12.18 3.06 7.35
CA GLY A 106 -11.42 2.73 6.16
C GLY A 106 -10.65 1.41 6.31
N TYR A 107 -10.03 1.00 5.21
CA TYR A 107 -9.27 -0.24 5.11
C TYR A 107 -7.84 0.03 4.65
N PHE A 108 -6.91 -0.71 5.24
CA PHE A 108 -5.59 -0.96 4.67
C PHE A 108 -5.53 -2.42 4.23
N ALA A 109 -5.38 -2.63 2.92
CA ALA A 109 -5.30 -3.95 2.31
C ALA A 109 -4.05 -4.09 1.43
N ALA A 110 -3.60 -5.34 1.26
CA ALA A 110 -2.48 -5.70 0.41
C ALA A 110 -2.91 -6.73 -0.64
N PHE A 111 -2.40 -6.57 -1.86
CA PHE A 111 -2.65 -7.46 -2.99
C PHE A 111 -1.33 -7.92 -3.60
N GLN A 112 -1.31 -9.16 -4.08
CA GLN A 112 -0.16 -9.73 -4.79
C GLN A 112 0.08 -9.05 -6.14
N THR A 113 -0.98 -8.55 -6.79
CA THR A 113 -0.89 -7.94 -8.12
C THR A 113 -1.63 -6.60 -8.20
N PRO A 114 -1.16 -5.65 -9.03
CA PRO A 114 -1.84 -4.37 -9.21
C PRO A 114 -3.23 -4.51 -9.84
N GLY A 115 -3.39 -5.45 -10.78
CA GLY A 115 -4.68 -5.71 -11.43
C GLY A 115 -5.78 -6.11 -10.45
N ALA A 116 -5.48 -7.01 -9.50
CA ALA A 116 -6.43 -7.42 -8.47
C ALA A 116 -6.87 -6.25 -7.57
N ALA A 117 -5.91 -5.40 -7.18
CA ALA A 117 -6.19 -4.20 -6.38
C ALA A 117 -7.08 -3.19 -7.13
N LEU A 118 -6.82 -2.96 -8.42
CA LEU A 118 -7.63 -2.08 -9.26
C LEU A 118 -9.07 -2.59 -9.41
N GLU A 119 -9.24 -3.89 -9.69
CA GLU A 119 -10.57 -4.51 -9.77
C GLU A 119 -11.33 -4.39 -8.44
N ALA A 120 -10.63 -4.45 -7.31
CA ALA A 120 -11.23 -4.28 -5.99
C ALA A 120 -11.66 -2.83 -5.77
N ALA A 121 -10.78 -1.87 -6.04
CA ALA A 121 -11.08 -0.45 -5.91
C ALA A 121 -12.28 -0.02 -6.77
N VAL A 122 -12.32 -0.44 -8.03
CA VAL A 122 -13.44 -0.16 -8.96
C VAL A 122 -14.74 -0.80 -8.46
N ALA A 123 -14.68 -2.05 -8.00
CA ALA A 123 -15.86 -2.72 -7.47
C ALA A 123 -16.40 -2.07 -6.20
N ILE A 124 -15.51 -1.58 -5.32
CA ILE A 124 -15.89 -0.84 -4.12
C ILE A 124 -16.64 0.44 -4.50
N GLN A 125 -16.08 1.28 -5.39
CA GLN A 125 -16.77 2.50 -5.80
C GLN A 125 -18.14 2.21 -6.44
N ARG A 126 -18.22 1.20 -7.31
CA ARG A 126 -19.50 0.80 -7.94
C ARG A 126 -20.51 0.26 -6.93
N ALA A 127 -20.08 -0.49 -5.93
CA ALA A 127 -20.98 -1.00 -4.90
C ALA A 127 -21.53 0.12 -4.01
N LEU A 128 -20.70 1.11 -3.68
CA LEU A 128 -21.12 2.29 -2.93
C LEU A 128 -22.10 3.15 -3.74
N ASP A 129 -21.78 3.45 -5.02
CA ASP A 129 -22.61 4.23 -5.94
C ASP A 129 -24.01 3.59 -6.13
N ALA A 130 -24.07 2.25 -6.21
CA ALA A 130 -25.34 1.51 -6.30
C ALA A 130 -26.22 1.60 -5.02
N HIS A 131 -25.65 2.03 -3.90
CA HIS A 131 -26.34 2.18 -2.60
C HIS A 131 -26.56 3.65 -2.22
N GLU A 132 -26.36 4.59 -3.14
CA GLU A 132 -26.75 5.99 -2.97
C GLU A 132 -28.26 6.12 -2.70
N PRO A 133 -28.71 7.09 -1.87
CA PRO A 133 -27.90 8.10 -1.17
C PRO A 133 -27.48 7.68 0.25
N LEU A 134 -27.50 6.38 0.54
CA LEU A 134 -27.21 5.86 1.89
C LEU A 134 -25.73 5.57 2.11
N ALA A 135 -24.99 5.26 1.05
CA ALA A 135 -23.55 5.02 1.10
C ALA A 135 -22.78 6.34 1.39
N PRO A 136 -21.67 6.28 2.14
CA PRO A 136 -20.79 7.42 2.26
C PRO A 136 -19.85 7.52 1.06
N ASP A 137 -19.43 8.73 0.71
CA ASP A 137 -18.32 8.94 -0.22
C ASP A 137 -17.04 8.31 0.36
N VAL A 138 -16.39 7.44 -0.42
CA VAL A 138 -15.11 6.83 -0.06
C VAL A 138 -14.03 7.28 -1.03
N ARG A 139 -12.87 7.61 -0.48
CA ARG A 139 -11.64 7.86 -1.26
C ARG A 139 -10.76 6.63 -1.23
N ILE A 140 -10.11 6.31 -2.35
CA ILE A 140 -9.26 5.12 -2.48
C ILE A 140 -7.90 5.50 -3.05
N GLY A 141 -6.83 5.04 -2.40
CA GLY A 141 -5.44 5.21 -2.84
C GLY A 141 -4.77 3.87 -3.13
N LEU A 142 -4.03 3.79 -4.24
CA LEU A 142 -3.27 2.61 -4.64
C LEU A 142 -1.79 2.93 -4.88
N HIS A 143 -0.91 2.09 -4.35
CA HIS A 143 0.50 2.09 -4.72
C HIS A 143 1.10 0.69 -4.73
N THR A 144 1.92 0.42 -5.73
CA THR A 144 2.70 -0.79 -5.87
C THR A 144 4.12 -0.45 -5.55
N GLY A 145 4.69 -1.11 -4.56
CA GLY A 145 6.04 -0.80 -4.13
C GLY A 145 6.59 -1.81 -3.15
N GLY A 146 7.88 -1.70 -2.88
CA GLY A 146 8.58 -2.59 -1.96
C GLY A 146 8.12 -2.40 -0.52
N ALA A 147 7.86 -3.53 0.13
CA ALA A 147 7.60 -3.64 1.56
C ALA A 147 8.21 -4.92 2.14
N PHE A 148 8.19 -5.01 3.46
CA PHE A 148 8.56 -6.21 4.20
C PHE A 148 7.45 -6.55 5.19
N HIS A 149 7.24 -7.84 5.41
CA HIS A 149 6.34 -8.31 6.46
C HIS A 149 6.92 -7.97 7.83
N ARG A 150 6.05 -7.60 8.76
CA ARG A 150 6.32 -7.52 10.19
C ARG A 150 5.72 -8.74 10.89
N ALA A 151 6.01 -8.89 12.18
CA ALA A 151 5.22 -9.76 13.03
C ALA A 151 3.73 -9.33 12.99
N ASP A 152 2.83 -10.26 13.27
CA ASP A 152 1.36 -10.06 13.30
C ASP A 152 0.71 -9.76 11.94
N ASP A 153 1.22 -10.34 10.85
CA ASP A 153 0.66 -10.23 9.48
C ASP A 153 0.55 -8.77 8.97
N ASP A 154 1.39 -7.87 9.49
CA ASP A 154 1.45 -6.47 9.09
C ASP A 154 2.52 -6.19 8.02
N TYR A 155 2.42 -5.04 7.35
CA TYR A 155 3.40 -4.58 6.36
C TYR A 155 4.05 -3.26 6.79
N ALA A 156 5.34 -3.13 6.53
CA ALA A 156 6.05 -1.86 6.63
C ALA A 156 7.02 -1.65 5.47
N GLY A 157 7.43 -0.40 5.30
CA GLY A 157 8.33 0.02 4.24
C GLY A 157 7.80 1.23 3.48
N GLN A 158 8.60 1.69 2.54
CA GLN A 158 8.30 2.88 1.75
C GLN A 158 6.99 2.74 0.96
N GLY A 159 6.71 1.55 0.40
CA GLY A 159 5.48 1.31 -0.36
C GLY A 159 4.21 1.57 0.45
N VAL A 160 4.17 1.14 1.71
CA VAL A 160 3.02 1.37 2.61
C VAL A 160 2.82 2.87 2.87
N HIS A 161 3.90 3.60 3.15
CA HIS A 161 3.82 5.04 3.42
C HIS A 161 3.40 5.86 2.20
N VAL A 162 3.87 5.47 1.01
CA VAL A 162 3.45 6.11 -0.25
C VAL A 162 1.97 5.85 -0.51
N ALA A 163 1.51 4.60 -0.39
CA ALA A 163 0.10 4.24 -0.58
C ALA A 163 -0.83 5.03 0.33
N ALA A 164 -0.49 5.13 1.62
CA ALA A 164 -1.27 5.90 2.59
C ALA A 164 -1.38 7.38 2.22
N ARG A 165 -0.28 7.98 1.72
CA ARG A 165 -0.26 9.38 1.28
C ARG A 165 -1.07 9.60 0.01
N ILE A 166 -1.03 8.66 -0.93
CA ILE A 166 -1.86 8.70 -2.14
C ILE A 166 -3.34 8.61 -1.75
N GLY A 167 -3.71 7.70 -0.84
CA GLY A 167 -5.08 7.60 -0.33
C GLY A 167 -5.56 8.89 0.34
N ALA A 168 -4.71 9.54 1.12
CA ALA A 168 -5.03 10.82 1.75
C ALA A 168 -5.20 11.98 0.75
N LEU A 169 -4.60 11.91 -0.43
CA LEU A 169 -4.73 12.91 -1.50
C LEU A 169 -5.95 12.68 -2.40
N ALA A 170 -6.54 11.48 -2.39
CA ALA A 170 -7.73 11.17 -3.16
C ALA A 170 -8.94 11.94 -2.63
N GLY A 171 -9.78 12.42 -3.55
CA GLY A 171 -11.08 13.00 -3.28
C GLY A 171 -12.16 11.95 -3.00
N GLY A 172 -13.34 12.40 -2.57
CA GLY A 172 -14.50 11.53 -2.43
C GLY A 172 -14.92 10.94 -3.76
N CYS A 173 -15.27 9.65 -3.77
CA CYS A 173 -15.59 8.92 -4.98
C CYS A 173 -14.42 8.85 -6.01
N GLU A 174 -13.18 9.09 -5.58
CA GLU A 174 -11.99 8.99 -6.42
C GLU A 174 -11.18 7.71 -6.11
N ILE A 175 -10.63 7.11 -7.17
CA ILE A 175 -9.56 6.12 -7.07
C ILE A 175 -8.29 6.78 -7.61
N LEU A 176 -7.35 7.09 -6.72
CA LEU A 176 -6.06 7.67 -7.07
C LEU A 176 -4.97 6.59 -6.97
N ALA A 177 -4.19 6.42 -8.03
CA ALA A 177 -3.15 5.40 -8.09
C ALA A 177 -1.81 6.00 -8.49
N SER A 178 -0.72 5.43 -7.97
CA SER A 178 0.59 5.62 -8.61
C SER A 178 0.59 4.97 -9.98
N ARG A 179 1.32 5.55 -10.94
CA ARG A 179 1.41 4.99 -12.30
C ARG A 179 1.93 3.55 -12.34
N GLU A 180 2.84 3.21 -11.41
CA GLU A 180 3.36 1.85 -11.24
C GLU A 180 2.26 0.83 -10.89
N SER A 181 1.20 1.27 -10.22
CA SER A 181 0.05 0.44 -9.86
C SER A 181 -0.91 0.14 -10.98
N LEU A 182 -0.68 0.69 -12.18
CA LEU A 182 -1.49 0.31 -13.33
C LEU A 182 -1.14 -1.10 -13.81
N GLY A 183 0.13 -1.49 -13.74
CA GLY A 183 0.62 -2.75 -14.31
C GLY A 183 0.04 -3.02 -15.72
N ASP A 184 -0.38 -4.26 -15.97
CA ASP A 184 -1.14 -4.63 -17.18
C ASP A 184 -2.64 -4.22 -17.10
N GLY A 185 -3.11 -3.79 -15.92
CA GLY A 185 -4.48 -3.32 -15.68
C GLY A 185 -4.80 -1.98 -16.34
N ALA A 186 -3.80 -1.23 -16.80
CA ALA A 186 -3.93 0.01 -17.55
C ALA A 186 -4.87 -0.12 -18.77
N ALA A 187 -4.98 -1.32 -19.34
CA ALA A 187 -5.83 -1.58 -20.50
C ALA A 187 -7.32 -1.78 -20.16
N ARG A 188 -7.67 -2.00 -18.88
CA ARG A 188 -9.05 -2.31 -18.46
C ARG A 188 -9.86 -1.10 -18.05
N PHE A 189 -9.23 -0.10 -17.46
CA PHE A 189 -9.91 1.09 -16.96
C PHE A 189 -9.26 2.33 -17.56
N PRO A 190 -10.04 3.27 -18.13
CA PRO A 190 -9.51 4.56 -18.55
C PRO A 190 -8.89 5.28 -17.35
N VAL A 191 -7.85 6.07 -17.61
CA VAL A 191 -7.15 6.83 -16.58
C VAL A 191 -6.97 8.28 -17.02
N SER A 192 -6.87 9.18 -16.05
CA SER A 192 -6.55 10.58 -16.32
C SER A 192 -5.13 10.73 -16.90
N GLU A 193 -4.84 11.92 -17.43
CA GLU A 193 -3.44 12.30 -17.67
C GLU A 193 -2.64 12.23 -16.36
N PRO A 194 -1.40 11.70 -16.39
CA PRO A 194 -0.56 11.61 -15.21
C PRO A 194 -0.17 12.99 -14.69
N ARG A 195 -0.25 13.17 -13.37
CA ARG A 195 0.27 14.35 -12.67
C ARG A 195 1.46 13.98 -11.81
N ARG A 196 2.56 14.72 -11.93
CA ARG A 196 3.70 14.58 -11.00
C ARG A 196 3.35 15.24 -9.67
N THR A 197 3.53 14.53 -8.57
CA THR A 197 3.17 15.01 -7.23
C THR A 197 4.29 14.69 -6.23
N GLU A 198 4.73 15.71 -5.49
CA GLU A 198 5.64 15.53 -4.37
C GLU A 198 4.87 15.05 -3.15
N LEU A 199 5.32 13.95 -2.56
CA LEU A 199 4.75 13.40 -1.33
C LEU A 199 5.71 13.67 -0.17
N LYS A 200 5.19 14.19 0.94
CA LYS A 200 6.00 14.48 2.15
C LYS A 200 6.83 13.26 2.54
N GLY A 201 8.15 13.40 2.61
CA GLY A 201 9.04 12.32 3.02
C GLY A 201 9.22 11.20 2.00
N VAL A 202 8.96 11.49 0.71
CA VAL A 202 9.38 10.68 -0.44
C VAL A 202 10.39 11.52 -1.21
N ALA A 203 11.53 10.93 -1.59
CA ALA A 203 12.63 11.68 -2.19
C ALA A 203 12.27 12.20 -3.60
N ASP A 204 11.61 11.38 -4.39
CA ASP A 204 11.23 11.69 -5.77
C ASP A 204 9.72 11.93 -5.90
N ALA A 205 9.35 12.83 -6.80
CA ALA A 205 7.96 13.04 -7.18
C ALA A 205 7.39 11.79 -7.86
N ILE A 206 6.16 11.42 -7.52
CA ILE A 206 5.45 10.26 -8.05
C ILE A 206 4.45 10.72 -9.12
N GLU A 207 4.34 9.96 -10.20
CA GLU A 207 3.26 10.14 -11.18
C GLU A 207 1.98 9.48 -10.66
N LEU A 208 0.94 10.29 -10.47
CA LEU A 208 -0.38 9.86 -10.02
C LEU A 208 -1.38 9.98 -11.17
N VAL A 209 -2.34 9.05 -11.19
CA VAL A 209 -3.47 9.04 -12.13
C VAL A 209 -4.75 8.75 -11.37
N SER A 210 -5.86 9.31 -11.83
CA SER A 210 -7.20 8.94 -11.37
C SER A 210 -7.74 7.84 -12.28
N ILE A 211 -8.33 6.80 -11.69
CA ILE A 211 -8.92 5.67 -12.41
C ILE A 211 -10.41 5.94 -12.64
N GLU A 212 -10.85 5.88 -13.88
CA GLU A 212 -12.26 5.99 -14.24
C GLU A 212 -12.99 4.67 -13.94
N TRP A 213 -13.99 4.73 -13.06
CA TRP A 213 -14.73 3.56 -12.58
C TRP A 213 -16.21 3.59 -12.95
N ARG A 214 -16.72 4.73 -13.42
CA ARG A 214 -18.10 4.90 -13.90
C ARG A 214 -18.26 4.46 -15.34
#